data_AF-A0AAP2GWI8-F1
#
_entry.id   AF-A0AAP2GWI8-F1
#
_cell.length_a   1.000
_cell.length_b   1.000
_cell.length_c   1.000
_cell.angle_alpha   90.00
_cell.angle_beta   90.00
_cell.angle_gamma   90.00
#
_symmetry.space_group_name_H-M   'P 1'
#
loop_
_entity.id
_entity.type
_entity.pdbx_description
1 polymer ?
#
loop_
_entity_poly.entity_id
_entity_poly.type
_entity_poly.pdbx_seq_one_letter_code
_entity_poly.pdbx_strand_id
1 'polypeptide(L)' 'MSVLERMGEPTPKFFRVLRTIGLSLVAAGGAVVAAPVVVPAVVLTIAGYLTVAGTVMTAVSQAAVEKLEE' A
#
# COMPACT_ATOMS: atom_id res chain seq x y z
N MET A 1 12.23 0.28 -21.69
CA MET A 1 11.03 0.73 -20.97
C MET A 1 11.32 2.01 -20.21
N SER A 2 10.92 3.14 -20.79
CA SER A 2 10.68 4.40 -20.09
C SER A 2 9.59 4.21 -19.02
N VAL A 3 9.48 5.15 -18.07
CA VAL A 3 8.43 5.10 -17.03
C VAL A 3 7.03 5.03 -17.65
N LEU A 4 6.82 5.72 -18.79
CA LEU A 4 5.56 5.71 -19.52
C LEU A 4 5.23 4.31 -20.10
N GLU A 5 6.23 3.59 -20.61
CA GLU A 5 6.03 2.22 -21.12
C GLU A 5 5.69 1.25 -19.97
N ARG A 6 6.36 1.40 -18.81
CA ARG A 6 6.07 0.58 -17.62
C ARG A 6 4.65 0.75 -17.08
N MET A 7 4.06 1.94 -17.22
CA MET A 7 2.69 2.21 -16.78
C MET A 7 1.63 1.50 -17.62
N GLY A 8 1.95 1.14 -18.87
CA GLY A 8 1.06 0.39 -19.75
C GLY A 8 1.13 -1.13 -19.55
N GLU A 9 2.14 -1.62 -18.84
CA GLU A 9 2.34 -3.06 -18.64
C GLU A 9 1.52 -3.60 -17.46
N PRO A 10 1.03 -4.85 -17.56
CA PRO A 10 0.22 -5.43 -16.51
C PRO A 10 1.03 -5.63 -15.23
N THR A 11 0.42 -5.28 -14.09
CA THR A 11 0.99 -5.60 -12.77
C THR A 11 0.77 -7.09 -12.50
N PRO A 12 1.76 -7.85 -11.98
CA PRO A 12 1.58 -9.27 -11.69
C PRO A 12 0.49 -9.52 -10.64
N LYS A 13 -0.18 -10.67 -10.71
CA LYS A 13 -1.28 -11.03 -9.79
C LYS A 13 -0.90 -10.90 -8.31
N PHE A 14 0.30 -11.33 -7.94
CA PHE A 14 0.82 -11.21 -6.57
C PHE A 14 0.85 -9.75 -6.07
N PHE A 15 1.44 -8.84 -6.85
CA PHE A 15 1.53 -7.42 -6.47
C PHE A 15 0.18 -6.71 -6.50
N ARG A 16 -0.77 -7.14 -7.35
CA ARG A 16 -2.15 -6.62 -7.27
C ARG A 16 -2.80 -6.97 -5.93
N VAL A 17 -2.64 -8.20 -5.44
CA VAL A 17 -3.15 -8.61 -4.12
C VAL A 17 -2.46 -7.82 -3.02
N LEU A 18 -1.13 -7.69 -3.10
CA LEU A 18 -0.34 -6.97 -2.12
C LEU A 18 -0.69 -5.48 -2.06
N ARG A 19 -0.99 -4.84 -3.21
CA ARG A 19 -1.52 -3.47 -3.28
C ARG A 19 -2.84 -3.35 -2.53
N THR A 20 -3.78 -4.27 -2.74
CA THR A 20 -5.09 -4.25 -2.07
C THR A 20 -4.95 -4.38 -0.55
N ILE A 21 -4.03 -5.23 -0.09
CA ILE A 21 -3.69 -5.36 1.34
C ILE A 21 -3.05 -4.06 1.84
N GLY A 22 -2.10 -3.50 1.11
CA GLY A 22 -1.47 -2.23 1.49
C GLY A 22 -2.49 -1.09 1.63
N LEU A 23 -3.43 -1.00 0.68
CA LEU A 23 -4.51 0.00 0.72
C LEU A 23 -5.46 -0.21 1.89
N SER A 24 -5.80 -1.45 2.26
CA SER A 24 -6.66 -1.72 3.41
C SER A 24 -5.97 -1.36 4.73
N LEU A 25 -4.65 -1.61 4.84
CA LEU A 25 -3.85 -1.19 5.99
C LEU A 25 -3.77 0.34 6.12
N VAL A 26 -3.57 1.05 5.01
CA VAL A 26 -3.58 2.52 5.00
C VAL A 26 -4.96 3.05 5.39
N ALA A 27 -6.03 2.46 4.86
CA ALA A 27 -7.40 2.87 5.20
C ALA A 27 -7.70 2.65 6.69
N ALA A 28 -7.31 1.50 7.25
CA ALA A 28 -7.50 1.20 8.66
C ALA A 28 -6.66 2.13 9.56
N GLY A 29 -5.38 2.30 9.27
CA GLY A 29 -4.49 3.19 10.03
C GLY A 29 -4.93 4.66 9.95
N GLY A 30 -5.30 5.11 8.74
CA GLY A 30 -5.82 6.45 8.51
C GLY A 30 -7.15 6.70 9.23
N ALA A 31 -8.07 5.72 9.25
CA ALA A 31 -9.33 5.84 9.96
C ALA A 31 -9.13 5.98 11.48
N VAL A 32 -8.19 5.23 12.06
CA VAL A 32 -7.85 5.34 13.49
C VAL A 32 -7.24 6.70 13.82
N VAL A 33 -6.34 7.21 12.97
CA VAL A 33 -5.70 8.53 13.17
C VAL A 33 -6.69 9.68 12.98
N ALA A 34 -7.62 9.57 12.03
CA ALA A 34 -8.61 10.59 11.72
C ALA A 34 -9.83 10.58 12.67
N ALA A 35 -9.92 9.60 13.58
CA ALA A 35 -11.04 9.48 14.49
C ALA A 35 -11.07 10.67 15.48
N PRO A 36 -12.20 11.39 15.62
CA PRO A 36 -12.32 12.57 16.50
C PRO A 36 -12.57 12.17 17.96
N VAL A 37 -11.86 11.16 18.46
CA VAL A 37 -11.99 10.64 19.83
C VAL A 37 -10.61 10.47 20.46
N VAL A 38 -10.53 10.48 21.79
CA VAL A 38 -9.26 10.24 22.49
C VAL A 38 -8.88 8.76 22.33
N VAL A 39 -7.93 8.51 21.44
CA VAL A 39 -7.37 7.18 21.21
C VAL A 39 -6.12 7.00 22.08
N PRO A 40 -5.97 5.87 22.81
CA PRO A 40 -4.77 5.59 23.59
C PRO A 40 -3.50 5.64 22.72
N ALA A 41 -2.41 6.17 23.27
CA ALA A 41 -1.15 6.37 22.53
C ALA A 41 -0.62 5.11 21.84
N VAL A 42 -0.75 3.94 22.50
CA VAL A 42 -0.33 2.64 21.93
C VAL A 42 -1.07 2.32 20.63
N VAL A 43 -2.37 2.61 20.57
CA VAL A 43 -3.21 2.35 19.39
C VAL A 43 -2.83 3.30 18.26
N LEU A 44 -2.54 4.57 18.56
CA LEU A 44 -2.02 5.53 17.58
C LEU A 44 -0.66 5.10 17.02
N THR A 45 0.24 4.60 17.86
CA THR A 45 1.55 4.08 17.40
C THR A 45 1.37 2.90 16.45
N ILE A 46 0.49 1.95 16.77
CA ILE A 46 0.17 0.83 15.88
C ILE A 46 -0.41 1.35 14.56
N ALA A 47 -1.38 2.27 14.61
CA ALA A 47 -1.97 2.85 13.41
C ALA A 47 -0.94 3.58 12.54
N GLY A 48 0.02 4.26 13.15
CA GLY A 48 1.15 4.87 12.46
C GLY A 48 1.98 3.84 11.69
N TYR A 49 2.39 2.74 12.35
CA TYR A 49 3.15 1.68 11.69
C TYR A 49 2.36 0.97 10.59
N LEU A 50 1.07 0.72 10.79
CA LEU A 50 0.20 0.13 9.75
C LEU A 50 0.10 1.04 8.52
N THR A 51 -0.01 2.36 8.74
CA THR A 51 -0.05 3.35 7.66
C THR A 51 1.27 3.37 6.89
N VAL A 52 2.42 3.37 7.58
CA VAL A 52 3.73 3.32 6.92
C VAL A 52 3.92 2.02 6.14
N ALA A 53 3.61 0.87 6.75
CA ALA A 53 3.71 -0.42 6.08
C ALA A 53 2.81 -0.50 4.84
N GLY A 54 1.56 -0.05 4.95
CA GLY A 54 0.60 -0.05 3.87
C GLY A 54 0.99 0.89 2.72
N THR A 55 1.55 2.07 3.01
CA THR A 55 1.99 3.01 1.97
C THR A 55 3.20 2.46 1.20
N VAL A 56 4.20 1.93 1.89
CA VAL A 56 5.37 1.29 1.25
C VAL A 56 4.94 0.09 0.41
N MET A 57 4.11 -0.79 0.98
CA MET A 57 3.59 -1.97 0.27
C MET A 57 2.83 -1.59 -0.99
N THR A 58 1.97 -0.56 -0.92
CA THR A 58 1.19 -0.07 -2.06
C THR A 58 2.10 0.54 -3.12
N ALA A 59 3.03 1.41 -2.74
CA ALA A 59 3.94 2.08 -3.66
C ALA A 59 4.84 1.09 -4.42
N VAL A 60 5.43 0.13 -3.70
CA VAL A 60 6.26 -0.92 -4.31
C VAL A 60 5.42 -1.80 -5.24
N SER A 61 4.20 -2.16 -4.83
CA SER A 61 3.30 -2.97 -5.66
C SER A 61 2.84 -2.27 -6.94
N GLN A 62 2.84 -0.94 -6.97
CA GLN A 62 2.56 -0.16 -8.20
C GLN A 62 3.75 -0.07 -9.13
N ALA A 63 4.97 -0.14 -8.60
CA ALA A 63 6.19 -0.11 -9.40
C ALA A 63 6.54 -1.48 -10.01
N ALA A 64 5.89 -2.56 -9.55
CA ALA A 64 6.13 -3.91 -10.04
C ALA A 64 5.43 -4.13 -11.39
N VAL A 65 6.18 -4.69 -12.34
CA VAL A 65 5.70 -4.93 -13.70
C VAL A 65 5.92 -6.40 -14.04
N GLU A 66 4.98 -7.01 -14.75
CA GLU A 66 5.08 -8.39 -15.21
C GLU A 66 6.14 -8.47 -16.31
N LYS A 67 7.29 -9.05 -15.99
CA LYS A 67 8.22 -9.49 -17.03
C LYS A 67 7.56 -10.66 -17.74
N LEU A 68 7.16 -10.46 -18.99
CA LEU A 68 7.02 -11.55 -19.93
C LEU A 68 8.42 -12.19 -20.04
N GLU A 69 8.62 -13.35 -19.41
CA GLU A 69 9.63 -14.29 -19.87
C GLU A 69 9.23 -14.73 -21.29
N GLU A 70 10.20 -14.83 -22.18
CA GLU A 70 10.01 -15.29 -23.58
C GLU A 70 9.22 -16.60 -23.67
#